data_AF-A0A9P8BHJ4-F1
#
_entry.id   AF-A0A9P8BHJ4-F1
#
_cell.length_a   1.000
_cell.length_b   1.000
_cell.length_c   1.000
_cell.angle_alpha   90.00
_cell.angle_beta   90.00
_cell.angle_gamma   90.00
#
_symmetry.space_group_name_H-M   'P 1'
#
loop_
_entity.id
_entity.type
_entity.pdbx_description
1 polymer ?
#
loop_
_entity_poly.entity_id
_entity_poly.type
_entity_poly.pdbx_seq_one_letter_code
_entity_poly.pdbx_strand_id
1 'polypeptide(L)'
;MEGLRETLGCHTCDKRSSRSTIHRTFPNYEIEKGFTEEDELWRADYRETVEEQHARVKIALDRIFSQVRDPYIAIVAHSGVIRSTLHALNHTKFEVGIGGVIPMLVKATIVG
;
A
#
# COMPACT_ATOMS: atom_id res chain seq x y z
N MET A 1 2.29 5.23 2.39
CA MET A 1 2.58 5.20 0.94
C MET A 1 1.29 4.96 0.19
N GLU A 2 1.08 5.66 -0.92
CA GLU A 2 -0.08 5.60 -1.80
C GLU A 2 -0.29 4.20 -2.39
N GLY A 3 0.78 3.49 -2.72
CA GLY A 3 0.73 2.11 -3.22
C GLY A 3 0.20 1.08 -2.23
N LEU A 4 0.04 1.43 -0.95
CA LEU A 4 -0.50 0.57 0.12
C LEU A 4 -1.95 0.92 0.52
N ARG A 5 -2.64 1.74 -0.28
CA ARG A 5 -4.10 1.93 -0.14
C ARG A 5 -4.82 0.61 -0.42
N GLU A 6 -6.01 0.44 0.15
CA GLU A 6 -6.91 -0.68 -0.15
C GLU A 6 -7.38 -0.62 -1.61
N THR A 7 -8.46 -1.31 -1.97
CA THR A 7 -8.99 -1.32 -3.32
C THR A 7 -9.37 0.08 -3.79
N LEU A 8 -8.95 0.42 -5.00
CA LEU A 8 -9.19 1.74 -5.59
C LEU A 8 -10.42 1.76 -6.49
N GLY A 9 -11.03 2.95 -6.58
CA GLY A 9 -12.05 3.28 -7.57
C GLY A 9 -13.46 2.77 -7.26
N CYS A 10 -14.42 3.19 -8.09
CA CYS A 10 -15.86 3.02 -7.96
C CYS A 10 -16.47 3.69 -6.72
N HIS A 11 -16.07 3.31 -5.51
CA HIS A 11 -16.65 3.85 -4.28
C HIS A 11 -15.95 5.14 -3.86
N THR A 12 -16.73 6.14 -3.49
CA THR A 12 -16.21 7.44 -3.04
C THR A 12 -15.40 7.35 -1.74
N CYS A 13 -15.64 6.33 -0.91
CA CYS A 13 -14.84 6.05 0.28
C CYS A 13 -13.38 5.69 -0.04
N ASP A 14 -13.11 5.23 -1.26
CA ASP A 14 -11.74 4.89 -1.69
C ASP A 14 -11.00 6.09 -2.23
N LYS A 15 -11.69 7.21 -2.49
CA LYS A 15 -11.08 8.46 -2.94
C LYS A 15 -10.38 9.14 -1.78
N ARG A 16 -9.06 9.35 -1.89
CA ARG A 16 -8.30 10.05 -0.85
C ARG A 16 -8.57 11.56 -0.90
N SER A 17 -8.33 12.22 0.22
CA SER A 17 -8.24 13.68 0.27
C SER A 17 -7.03 14.20 -0.51
N SER A 18 -7.05 15.50 -0.82
CA SER A 18 -5.92 16.17 -1.45
C SER A 18 -4.67 16.10 -0.57
N ARG A 19 -3.49 16.15 -1.19
CA ARG A 19 -2.20 16.14 -0.49
C ARG A 19 -2.10 17.29 0.50
N SER A 20 -2.52 18.50 0.13
CA SER A 20 -2.54 19.65 1.03
C SER A 20 -3.45 19.43 2.25
N THR A 21 -4.59 18.76 2.07
CA THR A 21 -5.50 18.42 3.17
C THR A 21 -4.90 17.37 4.10
N ILE A 22 -4.25 16.34 3.55
CA ILE A 22 -3.55 15.32 4.33
C ILE A 22 -2.42 15.97 5.13
N HIS A 23 -1.59 16.80 4.51
CA HIS A 23 -0.47 17.46 5.17
C HIS A 23 -0.93 18.44 6.25
N ARG A 24 -2.00 19.21 6.00
CA ARG A 24 -2.58 20.11 7.01
C ARG A 24 -3.12 19.35 8.21
N THR A 25 -3.75 18.20 7.99
CA THR A 25 -4.33 17.37 9.07
C THR A 25 -3.25 16.62 9.85
N PHE A 26 -2.23 16.12 9.16
CA PHE A 26 -1.14 15.33 9.72
C PHE A 26 0.22 15.94 9.35
N PRO A 27 0.62 17.08 9.94
CA PRO A 27 1.81 17.82 9.53
C PRO A 27 3.11 17.05 9.75
N ASN A 28 3.10 16.09 10.68
CA ASN A 28 4.26 15.26 11.00
C ASN A 28 4.39 14.02 10.11
N TYR A 29 3.43 13.76 9.21
CA TYR A 29 3.50 12.61 8.32
C TYR A 29 4.40 12.93 7.14
N GLU A 30 5.38 12.07 6.91
CA GLU A 30 6.19 12.13 5.69
C GLU A 30 5.36 11.64 4.51
N ILE A 31 5.02 12.57 3.61
CA ILE A 31 4.37 12.26 2.34
C ILE A 31 5.47 11.88 1.34
N GLU A 32 5.30 10.75 0.66
CA GLU A 32 6.30 10.25 -0.27
C GLU A 32 6.54 11.20 -1.45
N LYS A 33 7.76 11.16 -1.99
CA LYS A 33 8.11 11.91 -3.20
C LYS A 33 7.25 11.44 -4.37
N GLY A 34 6.67 12.38 -5.11
CA GLY A 34 5.81 12.11 -6.27
C GLY A 34 4.33 11.95 -5.94
N PHE A 35 3.93 12.07 -4.66
CA PHE A 35 2.52 12.09 -4.28
C PHE A 35 1.82 13.32 -4.87
N THR A 36 0.79 13.08 -5.68
CA THR A 36 0.08 14.12 -6.43
C THR A 36 -0.90 14.89 -5.55
N GLU A 37 -1.22 16.14 -5.92
CA GLU A 37 -2.16 16.95 -5.13
C GLU A 37 -3.54 16.29 -5.07
N GLU A 38 -4.09 15.91 -6.22
CA GLU A 38 -5.38 15.23 -6.35
C GLU A 38 -5.20 13.70 -6.43
N ASP A 39 -6.28 12.96 -6.21
CA ASP A 39 -6.28 11.50 -6.30
C ASP A 39 -6.39 11.03 -7.76
N GLU A 40 -5.24 10.91 -8.44
CA GLU A 40 -5.17 10.47 -9.85
C GLU A 40 -5.39 8.97 -10.04
N LEU A 41 -5.28 8.17 -8.97
CA LEU A 41 -5.47 6.71 -9.04
C LEU A 41 -6.94 6.30 -8.88
N TRP A 42 -7.78 7.15 -8.29
CA TRP A 42 -9.20 6.86 -8.12
C TRP A 42 -9.99 7.20 -9.39
N ARG A 43 -10.82 6.25 -9.81
CA ARG A 43 -11.72 6.39 -10.96
C ARG A 43 -13.14 6.07 -10.56
N ALA A 44 -14.10 6.91 -10.94
CA ALA A 44 -15.52 6.72 -10.61
C ALA A 44 -16.15 5.53 -11.34
N ASP A 45 -15.64 5.20 -12.53
CA ASP A 45 -16.17 4.23 -13.49
C ASP A 45 -15.42 2.89 -13.48
N TYR A 46 -14.36 2.77 -12.68
CA TYR A 46 -13.49 1.61 -12.67
C TYR A 46 -13.18 1.16 -11.25
N ARG A 47 -13.36 -0.13 -11.00
CA ARG A 47 -12.95 -0.78 -9.75
C ARG A 47 -11.65 -1.54 -10.03
N GLU A 48 -10.64 -1.26 -9.22
CA GLU A 48 -9.38 -2.00 -9.28
C GLU A 48 -9.62 -3.51 -9.10
N THR A 49 -9.03 -4.30 -9.98
CA THR A 49 -9.05 -5.76 -9.93
C THR A 49 -8.08 -6.29 -8.89
N VAL A 50 -8.23 -7.55 -8.50
CA VAL A 50 -7.31 -8.20 -7.55
C VAL A 50 -5.89 -8.25 -8.13
N GLU A 51 -5.76 -8.50 -9.42
CA GLU A 51 -4.49 -8.59 -10.14
C GLU A 51 -3.77 -7.23 -10.20
N GLU A 52 -4.51 -6.15 -10.43
CA GLU A 52 -3.95 -4.80 -10.36
C GLU A 52 -3.50 -4.43 -8.95
N GLN A 53 -4.31 -4.77 -7.93
CA GLN A 53 -3.93 -4.54 -6.55
C GLN A 53 -2.67 -5.33 -6.18
N HIS A 54 -2.56 -6.60 -6.60
CA HIS A 54 -1.34 -7.40 -6.44
C HIS A 54 -0.12 -6.71 -7.08
N ALA A 55 -0.25 -6.23 -8.32
CA ALA A 55 0.82 -5.55 -9.02
C ALA A 55 1.23 -4.25 -8.32
N ARG A 56 0.27 -3.40 -7.94
CA ARG A 56 0.52 -2.14 -7.23
C ARG A 56 1.18 -2.34 -5.87
N VAL A 57 0.69 -3.30 -5.07
CA VAL A 57 1.28 -3.61 -3.76
C VAL A 57 2.68 -4.20 -3.93
N LYS A 58 2.92 -5.03 -4.94
CA LYS A 58 4.27 -5.53 -5.24
C LYS A 58 5.24 -4.37 -5.55
N ILE A 59 4.84 -3.42 -6.39
CA ILE A 59 5.65 -2.22 -6.68
C ILE A 59 5.94 -1.43 -5.40
N ALA A 60 4.97 -1.28 -4.50
CA ALA A 60 5.18 -0.64 -3.22
C ALA A 60 6.20 -1.40 -2.35
N LEU A 61 6.12 -2.73 -2.29
CA LEU A 61 7.08 -3.57 -1.57
C LEU A 61 8.49 -3.48 -2.17
N ASP A 62 8.62 -3.52 -3.49
CA ASP A 62 9.90 -3.37 -4.19
C ASP A 62 10.54 -2.01 -3.85
N ARG A 63 9.74 -0.93 -3.78
CA ARG A 63 10.20 0.39 -3.34
C ARG A 63 10.63 0.41 -1.87
N ILE A 64 9.84 -0.21 -0.99
CA ILE A 64 10.18 -0.32 0.44
C ILE A 64 11.51 -1.03 0.62
N PHE A 65 11.67 -2.21 0.02
CA PHE A 65 12.89 -3.02 0.18
C PHE A 65 14.13 -2.43 -0.50
N SER A 66 13.95 -1.54 -1.48
CA SER A 66 15.07 -0.85 -2.15
C SER A 66 15.46 0.48 -1.49
N GLN A 67 14.56 1.14 -0.77
CA GLN A 67 14.78 2.51 -0.27
C GLN A 67 14.86 2.59 1.26
N VAL A 68 14.14 1.73 1.99
CA VAL A 68 14.14 1.73 3.45
C VAL A 68 15.35 0.96 3.97
N ARG A 69 16.17 1.62 4.80
CA ARG A 69 17.39 1.02 5.38
C ARG A 69 17.15 0.34 6.73
N ASP A 70 16.06 0.69 7.41
CA ASP A 70 15.68 0.05 8.66
C ASP A 70 15.20 -1.38 8.39
N PRO A 71 15.79 -2.41 9.01
CA PRO A 71 15.35 -3.79 8.83
C PRO A 71 14.00 -4.08 9.49
N TYR A 72 13.50 -3.21 10.39
CA TYR A 72 12.22 -3.38 11.07
C TYR A 72 11.14 -2.51 10.41
N ILE A 73 10.23 -3.17 9.68
CA ILE A 73 9.21 -2.49 8.90
C ILE A 73 7.83 -2.93 9.38
N ALA A 74 7.00 -1.95 9.74
CA ALA A 74 5.58 -2.17 10.03
C ALA A 74 4.73 -1.62 8.88
N ILE A 75 3.92 -2.47 8.27
CA ILE A 75 2.91 -2.07 7.28
C ILE A 75 1.54 -2.18 7.93
N VAL A 76 0.86 -1.04 8.12
CA VAL A 76 -0.52 -0.98 8.61
C VAL A 76 -1.44 -0.75 7.42
N ALA A 77 -2.28 -1.73 7.11
CA ALA A 77 -3.12 -1.70 5.91
C ALA A 77 -4.40 -2.53 6.09
N HIS A 78 -5.23 -2.56 5.06
CA HIS A 78 -6.46 -3.35 5.01
C HIS A 78 -6.24 -4.75 4.44
N SER A 79 -7.28 -5.58 4.49
CA SER A 79 -7.23 -7.01 4.13
C SER A 79 -6.76 -7.30 2.71
N GLY A 80 -7.15 -6.49 1.72
CA GLY A 80 -6.74 -6.70 0.32
C GLY A 80 -5.25 -6.45 0.12
N VAL A 81 -4.72 -5.42 0.78
CA VAL A 81 -3.28 -5.13 0.80
C VAL A 81 -2.51 -6.23 1.53
N ILE A 82 -2.97 -6.68 2.70
CA ILE A 82 -2.35 -7.80 3.42
C ILE A 82 -2.30 -9.04 2.54
N ARG A 83 -3.42 -9.41 1.90
CA ARG A 83 -3.49 -10.53 0.96
C ARG A 83 -2.53 -10.36 -0.21
N SER A 84 -2.44 -9.16 -0.78
CA SER A 84 -1.52 -8.83 -1.87
C SER A 84 -0.06 -8.93 -1.44
N THR A 85 0.27 -8.53 -0.21
CA THR A 85 1.59 -8.70 0.38
C THR A 85 1.95 -10.18 0.55
N LEU A 86 1.04 -10.99 1.11
CA LEU A 86 1.25 -12.43 1.24
C LEU A 86 1.45 -13.08 -0.13
N HIS A 87 0.67 -12.67 -1.14
CA HIS A 87 0.82 -13.13 -2.52
C HIS A 87 2.20 -12.77 -3.10
N ALA A 88 2.61 -11.50 -2.97
CA ALA A 88 3.91 -11.03 -3.48
C ALA A 88 5.12 -11.72 -2.81
N LEU A 89 4.99 -12.08 -1.53
CA LEU A 89 6.01 -12.79 -0.77
C LEU A 89 5.93 -14.31 -0.90
N ASN A 90 5.03 -14.83 -1.74
CA ASN A 90 4.75 -16.26 -1.89
C ASN A 90 4.48 -16.98 -0.55
N HIS A 91 3.77 -16.29 0.34
CA HIS A 91 3.34 -16.81 1.64
C HIS A 91 1.99 -17.53 1.51
N THR A 92 1.72 -18.48 2.40
CA THR A 92 0.39 -19.10 2.52
C THR A 92 -0.68 -18.04 2.75
N LYS A 93 -1.82 -18.18 2.07
CA LYS A 93 -2.98 -17.30 2.30
C LYS A 93 -3.43 -17.40 3.75
N PHE A 94 -3.56 -16.25 4.41
CA PHE A 94 -3.99 -16.17 5.79
C PHE A 94 -4.88 -14.94 5.95
N GLU A 95 -5.99 -15.09 6.69
CA GLU A 95 -6.90 -13.99 6.98
C GLU A 95 -6.56 -13.38 8.34
N VAL A 96 -6.39 -12.06 8.36
CA VAL A 96 -6.06 -11.30 9.57
C VAL A 96 -7.31 -10.56 10.02
N GLY A 97 -7.73 -10.82 11.26
CA GLY A 97 -8.81 -10.06 11.89
C GLY A 97 -8.40 -8.62 12.17
N ILE A 98 -9.37 -7.76 12.50
CA ILE A 98 -9.13 -6.35 12.86
C ILE A 98 -8.13 -6.28 14.02
N GLY A 99 -7.07 -5.49 13.87
CA GLY A 99 -6.00 -5.34 14.87
C GLY A 99 -5.03 -6.52 14.95
N GLY A 100 -5.21 -7.55 14.10
CA GLY A 100 -4.27 -8.67 14.00
C GLY A 100 -2.97 -8.27 13.30
N VAL A 101 -1.93 -9.06 13.52
CA VAL A 101 -0.58 -8.84 12.97
C VAL A 101 -0.01 -10.17 12.48
N ILE A 102 0.65 -10.15 11.32
CA ILE A 102 1.49 -11.27 10.84
C ILE A 102 2.94 -10.79 10.82
N PRO A 103 3.79 -11.26 11.75
CA PRO A 103 5.22 -11.01 11.65
C PRO A 103 5.83 -11.90 10.56
N MET A 104 6.70 -11.33 9.71
CA MET A 104 7.39 -12.04 8.64
C MET A 104 8.87 -11.67 8.61
N LEU A 105 9.74 -12.67 8.38
CA LEU A 105 11.14 -12.44 8.06
C LEU A 105 11.30 -12.54 6.54
N VAL A 106 11.70 -11.43 5.90
CA VAL A 106 11.81 -11.34 4.44
C VAL A 106 13.27 -11.11 4.06
N LYS A 107 13.80 -11.94 3.16
CA LYS A 107 15.07 -11.68 2.48
C LYS A 107 14.78 -11.06 1.11
N ALA A 108 14.97 -9.75 0.98
CA ALA A 108 14.89 -9.07 -0.31
C ALA A 108 16.26 -9.10 -1.00
N THR A 109 16.27 -9.34 -2.31
CA THR A 109 17.48 -9.26 -3.16
C THR A 109 17.19 -8.30 -4.30
N ILE A 110 18.03 -7.27 -4.46
CA ILE A 110 17.95 -6.35 -5.60
C ILE A 110 18.63 -7.04 -6.78
N VAL A 111 17.88 -7.25 -7.86
CA VAL A 111 18.38 -7.80 -9.12
C VAL A 111 18.44 -6.65 -10.12
N GLY A 112 19.64 -6.41 -10.67
CA GLY A 112 19.90 -5.38 -11.68
C GLY A 112 19.58 -5.84 -13.09
#